data_AF-A0A1E3QMS5-F1
#
_entry.id   AF-A0A1E3QMS5-F1
#
_cell.length_a   1.000
_cell.length_b   1.000
_cell.length_c   1.000
_cell.angle_alpha   90.00
_cell.angle_beta   90.00
_cell.angle_gamma   90.00
#
_symmetry.space_group_name_H-M   'P 1'
#
loop_
_entity.id
_entity.type
_entity.pdbx_description
1 polymer ?
#
loop_
_entity_poly.entity_id
_entity_poly.type
_entity_poly.pdbx_seq_one_letter_code
_entity_poly.pdbx_strand_id
1 'polypeptide(L)'
;MLIGETFSNELSHKHVSFSLHVRTPPRYYPRFNPREAEGNADFGDAWTCLYKKHVCPNFSGSLSSRPYLNSDYTMERLRQVASHLDTVKGASAIKHKNADDVVIVAAYRTAMTKGFKGGFKDTATEDLLIGLVKGLLSKTPKFDPKYIEDVAIGNVLNGGAGAFEHRAAMLAAGISYEAAFVAVNRQCSSGLIAVNDIANKILTGQIACGLAGGVESMSQKYDHKNLIPQFSELIANSPAASKCNIPMGLTNENVAEKYNIDRAAQDAFSAASYHKAEQAVTKGLFKDEIIPVQVKTAQGTAVIDTDEGPRAGVTAASLGKLKPAFKKDGTTHAGNASQISDGAGAVLLMRRSLATKLGLRVVGKYVATSAVGVPPEIMGVGPAYAIPHVLAQAGISTSDVAVFEINEAFAAQALFCIEHLGLDKAKVNPRGGAIALGHPLGATGARQVATIMRELKTGEIGVTSMCIGTGMGAAAVFVKDDFYVYRDRYGCCCCFCQGVGI
;
A
#
# COMPACT_ATOMS: atom_id res chain seq x y z
N MET A 1 25.03 20.31 -65.37
CA MET A 1 26.41 20.24 -64.85
C MET A 1 26.45 19.05 -63.91
N LEU A 2 26.71 17.84 -64.44
CA LEU A 2 28.04 17.17 -64.45
C LEU A 2 28.48 16.90 -62.99
N ILE A 3 28.69 15.68 -62.49
CA ILE A 3 29.12 14.40 -63.07
C ILE A 3 28.65 13.27 -62.11
N GLY A 4 28.31 12.08 -62.62
CA GLY A 4 28.04 10.89 -61.82
C GLY A 4 29.24 9.95 -61.76
N GLU A 5 29.24 8.98 -60.84
CA GLU A 5 30.03 7.75 -60.99
C GLU A 5 29.50 6.65 -60.05
N THR A 6 29.22 5.51 -60.65
CA THR A 6 29.03 4.18 -60.04
C THR A 6 30.40 3.50 -59.89
N PHE A 7 30.66 2.77 -58.79
CA PHE A 7 30.99 1.33 -58.78
C PHE A 7 31.49 0.79 -57.42
N SER A 8 31.10 -0.47 -57.18
CA SER A 8 31.78 -1.59 -56.50
C SER A 8 32.00 -1.65 -54.97
N ASN A 9 31.38 -2.70 -54.41
CA ASN A 9 31.74 -3.48 -53.23
C ASN A 9 33.25 -3.65 -52.99
N GLU A 10 33.66 -3.53 -51.73
CA GLU A 10 34.65 -4.44 -51.14
C GLU A 10 34.44 -4.56 -49.62
N LEU A 11 34.17 -5.80 -49.19
CA LEU A 11 34.15 -6.25 -47.81
C LEU A 11 35.58 -6.26 -47.26
N SER A 12 35.84 -5.58 -46.16
CA SER A 12 36.98 -5.94 -45.30
C SER A 12 36.56 -6.03 -43.84
N HIS A 13 36.57 -7.26 -43.34
CA HIS A 13 36.47 -7.59 -41.93
C HIS A 13 37.68 -7.03 -41.18
N LYS A 14 37.45 -6.08 -40.26
CA LYS A 14 38.42 -5.78 -39.19
C LYS A 14 37.89 -6.32 -37.88
N HIS A 15 38.42 -7.47 -37.49
CA HIS A 15 38.37 -7.99 -36.13
C HIS A 15 39.04 -6.99 -35.19
N VAL A 16 38.26 -6.36 -34.31
CA VAL A 16 38.79 -5.68 -33.12
C VAL A 16 38.63 -6.64 -31.96
N SER A 17 39.73 -7.30 -31.59
CA SER A 17 39.84 -8.14 -30.40
C SER A 17 40.04 -7.23 -29.18
N PHE A 18 39.01 -7.03 -28.37
CA PHE A 18 39.16 -6.48 -27.02
C PHE A 18 39.60 -7.61 -26.07
N SER A 19 40.88 -7.60 -25.68
CA SER A 19 41.39 -8.44 -24.59
C SER A 19 41.04 -7.80 -23.25
N LEU A 20 40.09 -8.38 -22.53
CA LEU A 20 39.69 -7.94 -21.20
C LEU A 20 40.72 -8.46 -20.18
N HIS A 21 41.69 -7.63 -19.81
CA HIS A 21 42.56 -7.91 -18.67
C HIS A 21 41.78 -7.69 -17.36
N VAL A 22 41.29 -8.78 -16.77
CA VAL A 22 40.72 -8.78 -15.41
C VAL A 22 41.86 -8.63 -14.41
N ARG A 23 42.08 -7.41 -13.90
CA ARG A 23 42.91 -7.19 -12.70
C ARG A 23 42.06 -7.43 -11.46
N THR A 24 42.31 -8.55 -10.79
CA THR A 24 41.80 -8.84 -9.45
C THR A 24 42.41 -7.87 -8.42
N PRO A 25 41.61 -7.18 -7.58
CA PRO A 25 42.14 -6.37 -6.48
C PRO A 25 42.62 -7.26 -5.31
N PRO A 26 43.69 -6.88 -4.59
CA PRO A 26 44.21 -7.66 -3.48
C PRO A 26 43.30 -7.57 -2.25
N ARG A 27 43.05 -8.72 -1.62
CA ARG A 27 42.32 -8.85 -0.34
C ARG A 27 43.18 -8.32 0.80
N TYR A 28 42.73 -7.26 1.46
CA TYR A 28 43.29 -6.81 2.75
C TYR A 28 42.57 -7.54 3.90
N TYR A 29 43.31 -8.34 4.66
CA TYR A 29 42.93 -8.85 5.98
C TYR A 29 43.88 -8.26 7.00
N PRO A 30 43.42 -7.51 8.03
CA PRO A 30 44.30 -7.11 9.12
C PRO A 30 44.47 -8.28 10.09
N ARG A 31 45.69 -8.84 10.14
CA ARG A 31 46.14 -9.70 11.24
C ARG A 31 46.72 -8.82 12.34
N PHE A 32 46.11 -8.86 13.50
CA PHE A 32 46.68 -8.37 14.76
C PHE A 32 47.73 -9.39 15.24
N ASN A 33 48.96 -8.94 15.49
CA ASN A 33 49.93 -9.66 16.33
C ASN A 33 50.72 -8.63 17.15
N PRO A 34 50.68 -8.66 18.49
CA PRO A 34 51.32 -7.68 19.34
C PRO A 34 52.71 -8.14 19.78
N ARG A 35 53.73 -7.26 19.72
CA ARG A 35 54.88 -7.19 20.65
C ARG A 35 55.88 -6.10 20.25
N GLU A 36 56.53 -5.58 21.29
CA GLU A 36 57.65 -4.61 21.38
C GLU A 36 57.19 -3.12 21.41
N ALA A 37 57.02 -2.51 22.58
CA ALA A 37 58.03 -1.99 23.56
C ALA A 37 58.69 -0.68 23.01
N GLU A 38 58.87 0.44 23.69
CA GLU A 38 59.08 0.91 25.08
C GLU A 38 58.65 2.43 25.11
N GLY A 39 58.44 3.20 26.18
CA GLY A 39 58.73 3.13 27.61
C GLY A 39 58.34 4.45 28.34
N ASN A 40 58.70 4.52 29.63
CA ASN A 40 58.64 5.62 30.64
C ASN A 40 57.24 6.02 31.17
N ALA A 41 56.87 5.72 32.44
CA ALA A 41 57.30 6.22 33.79
C ALA A 41 56.02 6.84 34.41
N ASP A 42 55.56 6.62 35.65
CA ASP A 42 56.21 6.62 36.96
C ASP A 42 55.27 6.02 38.05
N PHE A 43 55.90 5.46 39.10
CA PHE A 43 55.54 5.24 40.52
C PHE A 43 54.11 4.90 41.03
N GLY A 44 54.04 3.90 41.92
CA GLY A 44 53.05 3.85 43.02
C GLY A 44 52.65 2.48 43.56
N ASP A 45 53.50 1.90 44.42
CA ASP A 45 53.17 1.06 45.61
C ASP A 45 52.53 -0.34 45.50
N ALA A 46 53.39 -1.32 45.81
CA ALA A 46 53.26 -2.40 46.81
C ALA A 46 51.96 -3.24 46.88
N TRP A 47 52.08 -4.56 46.65
CA TRP A 47 52.14 -5.56 47.74
C TRP A 47 52.49 -6.94 47.18
N THR A 48 53.38 -7.61 47.91
CA THR A 48 54.11 -8.84 47.61
C THR A 48 53.40 -10.08 48.20
N CYS A 49 53.42 -11.21 47.47
CA CYS A 49 53.77 -12.58 47.94
C CYS A 49 53.25 -13.62 46.92
N LEU A 50 54.11 -14.32 46.14
CA LEU A 50 54.84 -15.58 46.49
C LEU A 50 53.85 -16.77 46.67
N TYR A 51 53.98 -17.96 46.08
CA TYR A 51 55.14 -18.74 45.62
C TYR A 51 54.73 -19.81 44.59
N LYS A 52 55.73 -20.28 43.84
CA LYS A 52 55.75 -21.28 42.76
C LYS A 52 55.66 -22.76 43.23
N LYS A 53 55.19 -23.61 42.29
CA LYS A 53 55.69 -24.96 41.89
C LYS A 53 55.38 -26.20 42.73
N HIS A 54 54.68 -27.15 42.09
CA HIS A 54 55.17 -28.45 41.55
C HIS A 54 54.34 -29.71 41.89
N VAL A 55 53.96 -30.41 40.80
CA VAL A 55 53.92 -31.88 40.58
C VAL A 55 52.73 -32.69 41.16
N CYS A 56 51.92 -33.21 40.22
CA CYS A 56 50.99 -34.35 40.35
C CYS A 56 51.77 -35.69 40.37
N PRO A 57 51.25 -36.79 40.97
CA PRO A 57 50.28 -37.62 40.22
C PRO A 57 49.18 -38.34 41.04
N ASN A 58 48.05 -38.56 40.33
CA ASN A 58 47.08 -39.65 40.43
C ASN A 58 46.34 -39.92 41.75
N PHE A 59 45.01 -39.75 41.75
CA PHE A 59 44.07 -40.87 41.89
C PHE A 59 42.65 -40.44 41.46
N SER A 60 42.01 -41.29 40.68
CA SER A 60 40.66 -41.21 40.13
C SER A 60 39.57 -41.36 41.18
N GLY A 61 38.49 -40.58 41.10
CA GLY A 61 37.28 -40.80 41.88
C GLY A 61 36.20 -39.74 41.62
N SER A 62 35.18 -40.13 40.86
CA SER A 62 34.01 -39.35 40.47
C SER A 62 33.16 -38.85 41.65
N LEU A 63 32.64 -37.63 41.56
CA LEU A 63 31.40 -37.23 42.24
C LEU A 63 30.63 -36.20 41.40
N SER A 64 29.34 -36.47 41.29
CA SER A 64 28.31 -35.91 40.43
C SER A 64 28.03 -34.41 40.60
N SER A 65 27.96 -33.68 39.49
CA SER A 65 27.31 -32.37 39.40
C SER A 65 25.84 -32.53 38.97
N ARG A 66 24.95 -31.85 39.69
CA ARG A 66 23.52 -31.69 39.32
C ARG A 66 23.42 -30.88 38.02
N PRO A 67 22.53 -31.22 37.08
CA PRO A 67 22.37 -30.42 35.87
C PRO A 67 21.55 -29.16 36.14
N TYR A 68 22.12 -28.01 35.77
CA TYR A 68 21.39 -26.75 35.58
C TYR A 68 20.27 -26.96 34.56
N LEU A 69 19.05 -26.58 34.93
CA LEU A 69 17.91 -26.48 34.01
C LEU A 69 18.22 -25.43 32.94
N ASN A 70 18.37 -25.90 31.71
CA ASN A 70 18.72 -25.10 30.55
C ASN A 70 17.48 -24.31 30.08
N SER A 71 17.44 -23.00 30.33
CA SER A 71 16.31 -22.11 29.95
C SER A 71 16.00 -22.17 28.45
N ASP A 72 17.02 -22.37 27.63
CA ASP A 72 16.91 -22.40 26.18
C ASP A 72 16.16 -23.64 25.68
N TYR A 73 16.35 -24.78 26.33
CA TYR A 73 15.63 -26.01 26.00
C TYR A 73 14.13 -25.91 26.35
N THR A 74 13.80 -25.12 27.37
CA THR A 74 12.43 -24.88 27.80
C THR A 74 11.71 -23.95 26.82
N MET A 75 12.41 -22.91 26.32
CA MET A 75 11.90 -22.02 25.28
C MET A 75 11.73 -22.72 23.93
N GLU A 76 12.67 -23.60 23.56
CA GLU A 76 12.58 -24.38 22.33
C GLU A 76 11.40 -25.36 22.36
N ARG A 77 11.17 -26.03 23.50
CA ARG A 77 10.00 -26.88 23.72
C ARG A 77 8.69 -26.09 23.76
N LEU A 78 8.68 -24.89 24.34
CA LEU A 78 7.51 -24.01 24.30
C LEU A 78 7.19 -23.56 22.86
N ARG A 79 8.19 -23.28 22.04
CA ARG A 79 8.01 -22.99 20.60
C ARG A 79 7.50 -24.20 19.82
N GLN A 80 8.02 -25.40 20.11
CA GLN A 80 7.54 -26.65 19.51
C GLN A 80 6.10 -26.98 19.94
N VAL A 81 5.75 -26.77 21.20
CA VAL A 81 4.39 -26.98 21.69
C VAL A 81 3.45 -25.91 21.15
N ALA A 82 3.88 -24.65 21.05
CA ALA A 82 3.11 -23.57 20.42
C ALA A 82 2.85 -23.84 18.93
N SER A 83 3.84 -24.33 18.18
CA SER A 83 3.67 -24.68 16.77
C SER A 83 2.74 -25.89 16.54
N HIS A 84 2.54 -26.73 17.57
CA HIS A 84 1.55 -27.80 17.59
C HIS A 84 0.17 -27.37 18.16
N LEU A 85 0.08 -26.21 18.81
CA LEU A 85 -1.16 -25.66 19.40
C LEU A 85 -1.90 -24.69 18.49
N ASP A 86 -1.30 -24.21 17.39
CA ASP A 86 -1.96 -23.43 16.32
C ASP A 86 -2.94 -24.32 15.52
N THR A 87 -4.01 -24.70 16.20
CA THR A 87 -5.14 -25.50 15.72
C THR A 87 -6.20 -24.64 15.02
N VAL A 88 -6.04 -23.32 15.06
CA VAL A 88 -6.96 -22.38 14.43
C VAL A 88 -6.50 -22.14 12.99
N LYS A 89 -7.25 -22.66 12.03
CA LYS A 89 -7.02 -22.45 10.59
C LYS A 89 -8.10 -21.55 9.98
N GLY A 90 -7.79 -21.00 8.82
CA GLY A 90 -8.71 -20.20 8.00
C GLY A 90 -9.23 -18.95 8.69
N ALA A 91 -10.50 -18.61 8.48
CA ALA A 91 -11.07 -17.33 8.92
C ALA A 91 -10.92 -17.07 10.43
N SER A 92 -10.99 -18.12 11.26
CA SER A 92 -10.79 -17.99 12.70
C SER A 92 -9.35 -17.59 13.05
N ALA A 93 -8.36 -18.04 12.28
CA ALA A 93 -6.94 -17.78 12.53
C ALA A 93 -6.63 -16.30 12.31
N ILE A 94 -7.09 -15.76 11.17
CA ILE A 94 -6.88 -14.35 10.84
C ILE A 94 -7.73 -13.41 11.69
N LYS A 95 -8.80 -13.89 12.34
CA LYS A 95 -9.60 -13.10 13.29
C LYS A 95 -9.01 -13.09 14.71
N HIS A 96 -8.15 -14.06 15.05
CA HIS A 96 -7.48 -14.07 16.34
C HIS A 96 -6.58 -12.84 16.51
N LYS A 97 -6.49 -12.32 17.74
CA LYS A 97 -5.75 -11.07 18.04
C LYS A 97 -4.43 -11.41 18.74
N ASN A 98 -3.33 -11.32 18.01
CA ASN A 98 -1.98 -11.58 18.52
C ASN A 98 -1.23 -10.28 18.81
N ALA A 99 -0.32 -10.30 19.77
CA ALA A 99 0.45 -9.13 20.19
C ALA A 99 1.37 -8.58 19.09
N ASP A 100 1.77 -9.41 18.14
CA ASP A 100 2.61 -9.11 16.98
C ASP A 100 1.81 -8.73 15.71
N ASP A 101 0.48 -8.79 15.75
CA ASP A 101 -0.38 -8.36 14.65
C ASP A 101 -0.04 -6.92 14.21
N VAL A 102 -0.10 -6.67 12.90
CA VAL A 102 -0.11 -5.30 12.34
C VAL A 102 -1.53 -4.76 12.40
N VAL A 103 -1.73 -3.72 13.21
CA VAL A 103 -3.04 -3.10 13.43
C VAL A 103 -3.11 -1.71 12.82
N ILE A 104 -4.30 -1.35 12.36
CA ILE A 104 -4.66 -0.02 11.86
C ILE A 104 -5.30 0.74 13.03
N VAL A 105 -4.72 1.87 13.42
CA VAL A 105 -5.29 2.74 14.47
C VAL A 105 -6.05 3.94 13.90
N ALA A 106 -5.73 4.34 12.67
CA ALA A 106 -6.45 5.35 11.93
C ALA A 106 -6.33 5.10 10.43
N ALA A 107 -7.42 5.33 9.71
CA ALA A 107 -7.43 5.36 8.25
C ALA A 107 -8.40 6.46 7.82
N TYR A 108 -7.92 7.41 7.03
CA TYR A 108 -8.69 8.57 6.59
C TYR A 108 -8.31 8.95 5.17
N ARG A 109 -9.13 9.78 4.55
CA ARG A 109 -8.92 10.30 3.20
C ARG A 109 -9.37 11.74 3.11
N THR A 110 -8.96 12.43 2.06
CA THR A 110 -9.64 13.65 1.63
C THR A 110 -10.96 13.30 0.93
N ALA A 111 -11.78 14.30 0.65
CA ALA A 111 -12.74 14.17 -0.45
C ALA A 111 -11.98 13.90 -1.76
N MET A 112 -12.66 13.30 -2.73
CA MET A 112 -12.15 13.12 -4.10
C MET A 112 -12.81 14.17 -4.99
N THR A 113 -12.01 15.02 -5.62
CA THR A 113 -12.50 16.09 -6.50
C THR A 113 -12.30 15.72 -7.95
N LYS A 114 -13.09 16.33 -8.85
CA LYS A 114 -12.91 16.14 -10.29
C LYS A 114 -11.60 16.77 -10.74
N GLY A 115 -10.80 16.06 -11.51
CA GLY A 115 -9.59 16.60 -12.10
C GLY A 115 -9.90 17.80 -13.01
N PHE A 116 -8.94 18.73 -13.07
CA PHE A 116 -8.93 20.01 -13.80
C PHE A 116 -9.97 21.04 -13.40
N LYS A 117 -11.13 20.63 -12.87
CA LYS A 117 -12.30 21.51 -12.65
C LYS A 117 -12.83 21.48 -11.23
N GLY A 118 -12.41 20.52 -10.41
CA GLY A 118 -12.87 20.34 -9.04
C GLY A 118 -12.16 21.23 -8.02
N GLY A 119 -12.55 21.08 -6.75
CA GLY A 119 -12.07 21.89 -5.63
C GLY A 119 -10.56 21.83 -5.39
N PHE A 120 -9.88 20.75 -5.79
CA PHE A 120 -8.43 20.62 -5.66
C PHE A 120 -7.64 20.97 -6.93
N LYS A 121 -8.27 21.53 -7.96
CA LYS A 121 -7.58 21.82 -9.24
C LYS A 121 -6.30 22.66 -9.09
N ASP A 122 -6.26 23.57 -8.12
CA ASP A 122 -5.12 24.44 -7.83
C ASP A 122 -4.33 23.99 -6.58
N THR A 123 -4.65 22.82 -6.01
CA THR A 123 -4.02 22.30 -4.79
C THR A 123 -2.93 21.28 -5.14
N ALA A 124 -1.72 21.52 -4.63
CA ALA A 124 -0.58 20.64 -4.85
C ALA A 124 -0.66 19.37 -3.98
N THR A 125 0.09 18.34 -4.35
CA THR A 125 0.06 17.04 -3.65
C THR A 125 0.52 17.13 -2.19
N GLU A 126 1.51 17.97 -1.92
CA GLU A 126 2.05 18.25 -0.60
C GLU A 126 1.03 18.95 0.30
N ASP A 127 0.22 19.87 -0.23
CA ASP A 127 -0.83 20.56 0.52
C ASP A 127 -1.98 19.61 0.89
N LEU A 128 -2.37 18.71 -0.02
CA LEU A 128 -3.34 17.66 0.25
C LEU A 128 -2.86 16.74 1.37
N LEU A 129 -1.57 16.34 1.33
CA LEU A 129 -0.96 15.52 2.38
C LEU A 129 -0.89 16.27 3.72
N ILE A 130 -0.48 17.54 3.74
CA ILE A 130 -0.42 18.35 4.96
C ILE A 130 -1.81 18.41 5.62
N GLY A 131 -2.84 18.75 4.84
CA GLY A 131 -4.21 18.82 5.34
C GLY A 131 -4.70 17.48 5.88
N LEU A 132 -4.50 16.41 5.12
CA LEU A 132 -4.91 15.07 5.50
C LEU A 132 -4.21 14.58 6.77
N VAL A 133 -2.88 14.69 6.86
CA VAL A 133 -2.10 14.17 7.99
C VAL A 133 -2.38 14.98 9.25
N LYS A 134 -2.47 16.32 9.17
CA LYS A 134 -2.87 17.13 10.33
C LYS A 134 -4.27 16.77 10.83
N GLY A 135 -5.21 16.54 9.92
CA GLY A 135 -6.55 16.09 10.29
C GLY A 135 -6.57 14.69 10.89
N LEU A 136 -5.78 13.75 10.35
CA LEU A 136 -5.60 12.41 10.92
C LEU A 136 -5.10 12.50 12.37
N LEU A 137 -4.02 13.26 12.61
CA LEU A 137 -3.44 13.43 13.94
C LEU A 137 -4.44 14.07 14.92
N SER A 138 -5.21 15.06 14.43
CA SER A 138 -6.27 15.71 15.21
C SER A 138 -7.41 14.73 15.56
N LYS A 139 -7.69 13.74 14.72
CA LYS A 139 -8.64 12.65 15.01
C LYS A 139 -8.06 11.56 15.92
N THR A 140 -6.76 11.59 16.21
CA THR A 140 -6.07 10.66 17.09
C THR A 140 -5.29 11.38 18.21
N PRO A 141 -5.94 12.18 19.08
CA PRO A 141 -5.25 13.06 20.03
C PRO A 141 -4.43 12.33 21.10
N LYS A 142 -4.66 11.04 21.32
CA LYS A 142 -3.87 10.20 22.23
C LYS A 142 -2.56 9.69 21.61
N PHE A 143 -2.41 9.81 20.29
CA PHE A 143 -1.24 9.34 19.57
C PHE A 143 -0.20 10.46 19.46
N ASP A 144 1.03 10.16 19.88
CA ASP A 144 2.18 11.04 19.73
C ASP A 144 2.87 10.74 18.39
N PRO A 145 2.95 11.69 17.43
CA PRO A 145 3.58 11.47 16.13
C PRO A 145 5.04 11.01 16.19
N LYS A 146 5.75 11.20 17.32
CA LYS A 146 7.13 10.72 17.48
C LYS A 146 7.27 9.20 17.39
N TYR A 147 6.19 8.45 17.57
CA TYR A 147 6.21 7.00 17.40
C TYR A 147 6.29 6.57 15.93
N ILE A 148 6.07 7.47 14.97
CA ILE A 148 6.21 7.14 13.55
C ILE A 148 7.69 7.02 13.24
N GLU A 149 8.13 5.82 12.88
CA GLU A 149 9.53 5.53 12.54
C GLU A 149 9.78 5.60 11.03
N ASP A 150 8.73 5.36 10.22
CA ASP A 150 8.82 5.43 8.76
C ASP A 150 7.49 5.88 8.13
N VAL A 151 7.60 6.49 6.96
CA VAL A 151 6.46 6.98 6.18
C VAL A 151 6.60 6.50 4.73
N ALA A 152 5.60 5.77 4.25
CA ALA A 152 5.51 5.36 2.85
C ALA A 152 4.34 6.06 2.16
N ILE A 153 4.61 6.83 1.09
CA ILE A 153 3.57 7.52 0.31
C ILE A 153 3.58 7.01 -1.13
N GLY A 154 2.42 6.52 -1.57
CA GLY A 154 2.16 6.13 -2.94
C GLY A 154 1.83 7.32 -3.84
N ASN A 155 2.57 7.49 -4.93
CA ASN A 155 2.31 8.51 -5.94
C ASN A 155 2.77 8.04 -7.32
N VAL A 156 2.06 8.42 -8.38
CA VAL A 156 2.35 7.96 -9.74
C VAL A 156 2.95 9.05 -10.61
N LEU A 157 2.40 10.26 -10.60
CA LEU A 157 2.66 11.25 -11.65
C LEU A 157 3.73 12.29 -11.29
N ASN A 158 4.07 12.48 -10.02
CA ASN A 158 5.12 13.43 -9.64
C ASN A 158 6.50 12.89 -10.04
N GLY A 159 7.43 13.80 -10.35
CA GLY A 159 8.83 13.45 -10.58
C GLY A 159 9.41 12.73 -9.36
N GLY A 160 10.11 11.62 -9.56
CA GLY A 160 10.62 10.80 -8.47
C GLY A 160 9.55 10.26 -7.50
N ALA A 161 8.30 10.11 -7.99
CA ALA A 161 7.12 9.79 -7.18
C ALA A 161 6.87 10.78 -6.02
N GLY A 162 7.35 12.01 -6.15
CA GLY A 162 7.13 13.10 -5.20
C GLY A 162 7.93 13.02 -3.91
N ALA A 163 9.05 12.29 -3.91
CA ALA A 163 9.82 12.03 -2.69
C ALA A 163 10.24 13.29 -1.92
N PHE A 164 10.60 14.37 -2.62
CA PHE A 164 11.08 15.61 -2.00
C PHE A 164 9.92 16.39 -1.36
N GLU A 165 8.88 16.69 -2.15
CA GLU A 165 7.74 17.48 -1.71
C GLU A 165 6.89 16.75 -0.67
N HIS A 166 6.75 15.42 -0.75
CA HIS A 166 5.97 14.65 0.20
C HIS A 166 6.72 14.44 1.52
N ARG A 167 8.05 14.30 1.49
CA ARG A 167 8.86 14.38 2.72
C ARG A 167 8.69 15.74 3.40
N ALA A 168 8.80 16.82 2.64
CA ALA A 168 8.57 18.17 3.16
C ALA A 168 7.15 18.32 3.75
N ALA A 169 6.13 17.75 3.09
CA ALA A 169 4.76 17.71 3.58
C ALA A 169 4.64 17.01 4.94
N MET A 170 5.32 15.88 5.15
CA MET A 170 5.29 15.17 6.44
C MET A 170 5.89 16.02 7.56
N LEU A 171 7.03 16.68 7.31
CA LEU A 171 7.63 17.60 8.28
C LEU A 171 6.69 18.76 8.61
N ALA A 172 6.08 19.37 7.58
CA ALA A 172 5.11 20.46 7.73
C ALA A 172 3.80 20.02 8.43
N ALA A 173 3.46 18.73 8.35
CA ALA A 173 2.32 18.13 9.05
C ALA A 173 2.59 17.82 10.53
N GLY A 174 3.85 17.96 10.99
CA GLY A 174 4.25 17.69 12.37
C GLY A 174 4.79 16.28 12.62
N ILE A 175 5.14 15.55 11.55
CA ILE A 175 5.88 14.28 11.68
C ILE A 175 7.34 14.60 12.03
N SER A 176 7.90 13.86 12.99
CA SER A 176 9.30 14.05 13.42
C SER A 176 10.27 13.87 12.25
N TYR A 177 11.35 14.66 12.24
CA TYR A 177 12.43 14.47 11.27
C TYR A 177 13.17 13.14 11.47
N GLU A 178 13.05 12.52 12.64
CA GLU A 178 13.60 11.19 12.96
C GLU A 178 12.90 10.07 12.19
N ALA A 179 11.62 10.26 11.81
CA ALA A 179 10.92 9.33 10.95
C ALA A 179 11.57 9.32 9.56
N ALA A 180 11.83 8.15 9.00
CA ALA A 180 12.26 8.02 7.61
C ALA A 180 11.10 8.31 6.63
N PHE A 181 11.40 8.33 5.34
CA PHE A 181 10.41 8.53 4.29
C PHE A 181 10.79 7.79 3.01
N VAL A 182 9.80 7.19 2.36
CA VAL A 182 9.92 6.58 1.03
C VAL A 182 8.71 6.93 0.16
N ALA A 183 8.98 7.31 -1.09
CA ALA A 183 7.96 7.39 -2.13
C ALA A 183 7.90 6.07 -2.90
N VAL A 184 6.70 5.57 -3.13
CA VAL A 184 6.48 4.27 -3.79
C VAL A 184 5.62 4.45 -5.03
N ASN A 185 6.02 3.84 -6.14
CA ASN A 185 5.22 3.78 -7.35
C ASN A 185 5.02 2.32 -7.81
N ARG A 186 3.78 1.84 -7.66
CA ARG A 186 3.26 0.66 -8.34
C ARG A 186 1.93 1.03 -9.03
N GLN A 187 1.97 2.10 -9.82
CA GLN A 187 0.85 2.64 -10.59
C GLN A 187 -0.42 2.77 -9.73
N CYS A 188 -1.57 2.29 -10.20
CA CYS A 188 -2.88 2.36 -9.52
C CYS A 188 -2.91 1.80 -8.09
N SER A 189 -1.94 0.95 -7.72
CA SER A 189 -1.87 0.31 -6.41
C SER A 189 -0.93 1.00 -5.42
N SER A 190 -0.25 2.09 -5.79
CA SER A 190 0.84 2.68 -5.00
C SER A 190 0.45 2.92 -3.53
N GLY A 191 -0.74 3.46 -3.25
CA GLY A 191 -1.21 3.67 -1.88
C GLY A 191 -1.46 2.38 -1.10
N LEU A 192 -1.86 1.28 -1.76
CA LEU A 192 -1.99 -0.03 -1.11
C LEU A 192 -0.61 -0.67 -0.88
N ILE A 193 0.32 -0.49 -1.82
CA ILE A 193 1.70 -0.99 -1.67
C ILE A 193 2.44 -0.24 -0.56
N ALA A 194 2.15 1.04 -0.36
CA ALA A 194 2.64 1.78 0.81
C ALA A 194 2.14 1.16 2.13
N VAL A 195 0.87 0.72 2.20
CA VAL A 195 0.33 -0.01 3.36
C VAL A 195 1.06 -1.33 3.57
N ASN A 196 1.29 -2.09 2.50
CA ASN A 196 2.07 -3.34 2.56
C ASN A 196 3.53 -3.11 2.98
N ASP A 197 4.19 -2.05 2.51
CA ASP A 197 5.58 -1.73 2.87
C ASP A 197 5.72 -1.48 4.37
N ILE A 198 4.87 -0.60 4.94
CA ILE A 198 4.84 -0.35 6.38
C ILE A 198 4.48 -1.61 7.16
N ALA A 199 3.47 -2.38 6.70
CA ALA A 199 3.09 -3.62 7.36
C ALA A 199 4.24 -4.63 7.40
N ASN A 200 4.97 -4.81 6.30
CA ASN A 200 6.13 -5.72 6.25
C ASN A 200 7.24 -5.27 7.18
N LYS A 201 7.54 -3.97 7.26
CA LYS A 201 8.52 -3.42 8.22
C LYS A 201 8.11 -3.69 9.68
N ILE A 202 6.81 -3.67 9.99
CA ILE A 202 6.31 -4.02 11.33
C ILE A 202 6.41 -5.53 11.58
N LEU A 203 6.04 -6.36 10.61
CA LEU A 203 6.10 -7.83 10.70
C LEU A 203 7.53 -8.33 10.88
N THR A 204 8.51 -7.72 10.20
CA THR A 204 9.93 -8.12 10.30
C THR A 204 10.63 -7.56 11.54
N GLY A 205 9.96 -6.70 12.31
CA GLY A 205 10.55 -6.05 13.48
C GLY A 205 11.44 -4.84 13.15
N GLN A 206 11.49 -4.39 11.89
CA GLN A 206 12.26 -3.22 11.48
C GLN A 206 11.74 -1.92 12.09
N ILE A 207 10.41 -1.79 12.22
CA ILE A 207 9.74 -0.69 12.94
C ILE A 207 8.63 -1.26 13.81
N ALA A 208 8.09 -0.45 14.73
CA ALA A 208 6.89 -0.76 15.51
C ALA A 208 5.68 0.08 15.09
N CYS A 209 5.88 1.25 14.46
CA CYS A 209 4.82 2.13 14.01
C CYS A 209 5.22 2.92 12.75
N GLY A 210 4.29 3.07 11.80
CA GLY A 210 4.53 3.79 10.55
C GLY A 210 3.26 4.34 9.92
N LEU A 211 3.43 5.35 9.07
CA LEU A 211 2.36 5.96 8.31
C LEU A 211 2.45 5.52 6.85
N ALA A 212 1.39 4.92 6.34
CA ALA A 212 1.24 4.61 4.94
C ALA A 212 0.20 5.55 4.30
N GLY A 213 0.31 5.82 3.01
CA GLY A 213 -0.71 6.59 2.32
C GLY A 213 -0.49 6.65 0.83
N GLY A 214 -1.27 7.50 0.19
CA GLY A 214 -1.05 7.87 -1.21
C GLY A 214 -1.73 9.18 -1.54
N VAL A 215 -1.20 9.89 -2.52
CA VAL A 215 -1.71 11.17 -3.00
C VAL A 215 -1.55 11.25 -4.50
N GLU A 216 -2.52 11.87 -5.17
CA GLU A 216 -2.39 12.23 -6.58
C GLU A 216 -3.08 13.59 -6.84
N SER A 217 -2.42 14.42 -7.65
CA SER A 217 -3.03 15.61 -8.26
C SER A 217 -2.96 15.43 -9.77
N MET A 218 -3.97 14.79 -10.33
CA MET A 218 -4.08 14.63 -11.78
C MET A 218 -4.35 15.99 -12.44
N SER A 219 -5.00 16.94 -11.75
CA SER A 219 -5.14 18.32 -12.22
C SER A 219 -3.82 18.97 -12.59
N GLN A 220 -2.78 18.76 -11.79
CA GLN A 220 -1.49 19.41 -11.98
C GLN A 220 -0.47 18.56 -12.75
N LYS A 221 -0.59 17.23 -12.69
CA LYS A 221 0.45 16.31 -13.19
C LYS A 221 0.02 15.43 -14.36
N TYR A 222 -1.26 15.44 -14.73
CA TYR A 222 -1.74 14.64 -15.84
C TYR A 222 -1.49 15.33 -17.19
N ASP A 223 -0.44 14.88 -17.89
CA ASP A 223 -0.18 15.27 -19.27
C ASP A 223 -0.83 14.28 -20.25
N HIS A 224 -1.99 14.65 -20.79
CA HIS A 224 -2.75 13.86 -21.77
C HIS A 224 -1.95 13.46 -23.03
N LYS A 225 -0.81 14.12 -23.32
CA LYS A 225 0.06 13.79 -24.45
C LYS A 225 1.27 12.92 -24.08
N ASN A 226 1.77 13.02 -22.84
CA ASN A 226 3.03 12.40 -22.42
C ASN A 226 2.93 11.55 -21.14
N LEU A 227 1.75 10.98 -20.86
CA LEU A 227 1.54 10.10 -19.70
C LEU A 227 2.45 8.87 -19.68
N ILE A 228 2.78 8.33 -20.84
CA ILE A 228 3.69 7.19 -20.97
C ILE A 228 5.06 7.73 -21.37
N PRO A 229 6.13 7.39 -20.62
CA PRO A 229 7.49 7.78 -20.99
C PRO A 229 7.83 7.30 -22.40
N GLN A 230 8.65 8.09 -23.10
CA GLN A 230 9.22 7.61 -24.37
C GLN A 230 10.11 6.39 -24.10
N PHE A 231 9.81 5.30 -24.78
CA PHE A 231 10.59 4.07 -24.69
C PHE A 231 11.75 4.07 -25.67
N SER A 232 12.86 3.44 -25.28
CA SER A 232 13.98 3.21 -26.18
C SER A 232 13.58 2.29 -27.33
N GLU A 233 14.33 2.34 -28.43
CA GLU A 233 14.12 1.44 -29.58
C GLU A 233 14.16 -0.04 -29.18
N LEU A 234 14.99 -0.41 -28.19
CA LEU A 234 15.06 -1.78 -27.66
C LEU A 234 13.73 -2.24 -27.05
N ILE A 235 13.04 -1.35 -26.33
CA ILE A 235 11.72 -1.64 -25.75
C ILE A 235 10.66 -1.62 -26.84
N ALA A 236 10.70 -0.64 -27.74
CA ALA A 236 9.75 -0.52 -28.85
C ALA A 236 9.76 -1.75 -29.76
N ASN A 237 10.94 -2.33 -29.99
CA ASN A 237 11.14 -3.53 -30.82
C ASN A 237 10.90 -4.85 -30.07
N SER A 238 10.65 -4.81 -28.76
CA SER A 238 10.30 -6.00 -27.97
C SER A 238 8.78 -6.19 -27.95
N PRO A 239 8.24 -7.28 -28.53
CA PRO A 239 6.78 -7.50 -28.59
C PRO A 239 6.11 -7.60 -27.21
N ALA A 240 6.85 -8.02 -26.18
CA ALA A 240 6.32 -8.08 -24.82
C ALA A 240 6.38 -6.71 -24.13
N ALA A 241 7.52 -6.00 -24.24
CA ALA A 241 7.74 -4.76 -23.51
C ALA A 241 6.98 -3.56 -24.12
N SER A 242 6.82 -3.53 -25.44
CA SER A 242 6.07 -2.46 -26.13
C SER A 242 4.60 -2.38 -25.70
N LYS A 243 4.03 -3.47 -25.19
CA LYS A 243 2.66 -3.52 -24.66
C LYS A 243 2.46 -2.65 -23.41
N CYS A 244 3.52 -2.31 -22.69
CA CYS A 244 3.46 -1.32 -21.62
C CYS A 244 3.12 0.09 -22.12
N ASN A 245 3.15 0.33 -23.44
CA ASN A 245 2.77 1.58 -24.07
C ASN A 245 1.29 1.64 -24.48
N ILE A 246 0.51 0.58 -24.23
CA ILE A 246 -0.91 0.56 -24.60
C ILE A 246 -1.68 1.47 -23.62
N PRO A 247 -2.41 2.50 -24.10
CA PRO A 247 -3.27 3.31 -23.26
C PRO A 247 -4.25 2.47 -22.45
N MET A 248 -4.42 2.79 -21.17
CA MET A 248 -5.27 2.00 -20.27
C MET A 248 -6.70 1.82 -20.79
N GLY A 249 -7.27 2.85 -21.44
CA GLY A 249 -8.58 2.73 -22.08
C GLY A 249 -8.64 1.66 -23.17
N LEU A 250 -7.59 1.51 -23.98
CA LEU A 250 -7.51 0.43 -24.99
C LEU A 250 -7.32 -0.93 -24.35
N THR A 251 -6.61 -1.03 -23.22
CA THR A 251 -6.56 -2.30 -22.48
C THR A 251 -7.93 -2.73 -21.97
N ASN A 252 -8.82 -1.78 -21.65
CA ASN A 252 -10.19 -2.09 -21.27
C ASN A 252 -11.05 -2.52 -22.46
N GLU A 253 -10.88 -1.90 -23.64
CA GLU A 253 -11.53 -2.38 -24.87
C GLU A 253 -11.09 -3.83 -25.17
N ASN A 254 -9.80 -4.14 -25.02
CA ASN A 254 -9.29 -5.51 -25.19
C ASN A 254 -9.94 -6.51 -24.22
N VAL A 255 -10.17 -6.12 -22.96
CA VAL A 255 -10.87 -6.94 -21.97
C VAL A 255 -12.34 -7.13 -22.38
N ALA A 256 -13.02 -6.04 -22.75
CA ALA A 256 -14.42 -6.09 -23.18
C ALA A 256 -14.61 -7.00 -24.41
N GLU A 257 -13.75 -6.86 -25.42
CA GLU A 257 -13.78 -7.67 -26.64
C GLU A 257 -13.42 -9.13 -26.35
N LYS A 258 -12.34 -9.39 -25.62
CA LYS A 258 -11.85 -10.75 -25.35
C LYS A 258 -12.84 -11.58 -24.53
N TYR A 259 -13.57 -10.97 -23.61
CA TYR A 259 -14.49 -11.64 -22.70
C TYR A 259 -15.97 -11.32 -22.97
N ASN A 260 -16.27 -10.71 -24.12
CA ASN A 260 -17.63 -10.40 -24.59
C ASN A 260 -18.47 -9.60 -23.58
N ILE A 261 -17.88 -8.57 -22.97
CA ILE A 261 -18.55 -7.72 -21.99
C ILE A 261 -19.21 -6.57 -22.73
N ASP A 262 -20.52 -6.70 -22.93
CA ASP A 262 -21.27 -5.76 -23.73
C ASP A 262 -21.33 -4.34 -23.10
N ARG A 263 -21.65 -3.37 -23.94
CA ARG A 263 -21.79 -1.96 -23.52
C ARG A 263 -22.91 -1.79 -22.49
N ALA A 264 -24.01 -2.53 -22.64
CA ALA A 264 -25.18 -2.39 -21.78
C ALA A 264 -24.89 -2.80 -20.33
N ALA A 265 -24.13 -3.88 -20.12
CA ALA A 265 -23.67 -4.34 -18.82
C ALA A 265 -22.70 -3.34 -18.19
N GLN A 266 -21.76 -2.79 -18.98
CA GLN A 266 -20.84 -1.75 -18.51
C GLN A 266 -21.60 -0.51 -18.01
N ASP A 267 -22.60 -0.06 -18.76
CA ASP A 267 -23.41 1.12 -18.42
C ASP A 267 -24.33 0.84 -17.22
N ALA A 268 -24.91 -0.37 -17.12
CA ALA A 268 -25.70 -0.79 -15.97
C ALA A 268 -24.86 -0.87 -14.69
N PHE A 269 -23.65 -1.43 -14.77
CA PHE A 269 -22.71 -1.49 -13.64
C PHE A 269 -22.33 -0.08 -13.17
N SER A 270 -22.08 0.82 -14.13
CA SER A 270 -21.71 2.20 -13.85
C SER A 270 -22.84 2.99 -13.21
N ALA A 271 -24.07 2.84 -13.71
CA ALA A 271 -25.26 3.43 -13.10
C ALA A 271 -25.47 2.94 -11.65
N ALA A 272 -25.25 1.64 -11.39
CA ALA A 272 -25.31 1.09 -10.04
C ALA A 272 -24.22 1.67 -9.12
N SER A 273 -23.00 1.86 -9.62
CA SER A 273 -21.91 2.51 -8.86
C SER A 273 -22.27 3.95 -8.48
N TYR A 274 -22.77 4.74 -9.44
CA TYR A 274 -23.26 6.10 -9.19
C TYR A 274 -24.38 6.14 -8.16
N HIS A 275 -25.36 5.24 -8.28
CA HIS A 275 -26.50 5.20 -7.36
C HIS A 275 -26.08 4.82 -5.93
N LYS A 276 -25.17 3.85 -5.76
CA LYS A 276 -24.62 3.49 -4.45
C LYS A 276 -23.86 4.66 -3.82
N ALA A 277 -23.05 5.38 -4.60
CA ALA A 277 -22.31 6.55 -4.13
C ALA A 277 -23.23 7.72 -3.77
N GLU A 278 -24.25 8.01 -4.59
CA GLU A 278 -25.28 9.01 -4.31
C GLU A 278 -25.96 8.70 -2.96
N GLN A 279 -26.43 7.47 -2.76
CA GLN A 279 -27.05 7.07 -1.51
C GLN A 279 -26.10 7.19 -0.31
N ALA A 280 -24.83 6.82 -0.48
CA ALA A 280 -23.83 6.91 0.58
C ALA A 280 -23.53 8.36 0.98
N VAL A 281 -23.47 9.28 0.00
CA VAL A 281 -23.35 10.73 0.24
C VAL A 281 -24.59 11.26 0.96
N THR A 282 -25.80 10.98 0.47
CA THR A 282 -27.06 11.44 1.09
C THR A 282 -27.21 10.95 2.53
N LYS A 283 -26.80 9.71 2.82
CA LYS A 283 -26.81 9.12 4.17
C LYS A 283 -25.63 9.58 5.04
N GLY A 284 -24.69 10.38 4.51
CA GLY A 284 -23.53 10.87 5.23
C GLY A 284 -22.50 9.80 5.58
N LEU A 285 -22.48 8.65 4.89
CA LEU A 285 -21.66 7.49 5.25
C LEU A 285 -20.15 7.72 5.11
N PHE A 286 -19.75 8.75 4.34
CA PHE A 286 -18.34 9.13 4.15
C PHE A 286 -17.83 10.19 5.14
N LYS A 287 -18.71 10.80 5.95
CA LYS A 287 -18.31 11.87 6.87
C LYS A 287 -17.26 11.41 7.90
N ASP A 288 -17.29 10.13 8.26
CA ASP A 288 -16.38 9.52 9.23
C ASP A 288 -14.98 9.21 8.69
N GLU A 289 -14.81 9.15 7.37
CA GLU A 289 -13.53 8.85 6.72
C GLU A 289 -12.91 10.06 6.01
N ILE A 290 -13.71 11.09 5.69
CA ILE A 290 -13.22 12.33 5.07
C ILE A 290 -12.66 13.29 6.12
N ILE A 291 -11.44 13.74 5.89
CA ILE A 291 -10.85 14.92 6.52
C ILE A 291 -11.14 16.13 5.61
N PRO A 292 -11.84 17.16 6.12
CA PRO A 292 -12.02 18.42 5.40
C PRO A 292 -10.66 19.09 5.14
N VAL A 293 -10.41 19.51 3.90
CA VAL A 293 -9.18 20.19 3.50
C VAL A 293 -9.49 21.65 3.16
N GLN A 294 -8.74 22.57 3.77
CA GLN A 294 -8.79 23.98 3.40
C GLN A 294 -7.93 24.22 2.16
N VAL A 295 -8.51 24.87 1.16
CA VAL A 295 -7.87 25.14 -0.13
C VAL A 295 -7.93 26.63 -0.44
N LYS A 296 -6.89 27.12 -1.14
CA LYS A 296 -6.90 28.48 -1.69
C LYS A 296 -7.65 28.47 -3.02
N THR A 297 -8.53 29.43 -3.18
CA THR A 297 -9.32 29.69 -4.38
C THR A 297 -9.11 31.13 -4.82
N ALA A 298 -9.53 31.46 -6.05
CA ALA A 298 -9.50 32.84 -6.52
C ALA A 298 -10.36 33.79 -5.65
N GLN A 299 -11.34 33.26 -4.92
CA GLN A 299 -12.28 34.01 -4.07
C GLN A 299 -11.90 33.99 -2.57
N GLY A 300 -10.74 33.43 -2.19
CA GLY A 300 -10.30 33.29 -0.81
C GLY A 300 -10.08 31.83 -0.41
N THR A 301 -10.46 31.45 0.81
CA THR A 301 -10.31 30.07 1.29
C THR A 301 -11.64 29.32 1.19
N ALA A 302 -11.61 28.07 0.70
CA ALA A 302 -12.75 27.16 0.72
C ALA A 302 -12.40 25.89 1.51
N VAL A 303 -13.42 25.22 2.05
CA VAL A 303 -13.28 23.91 2.68
C VAL A 303 -13.89 22.88 1.74
N ILE A 304 -13.10 21.86 1.39
CA ILE A 304 -13.57 20.72 0.60
C ILE A 304 -13.71 19.51 1.53
N ASP A 305 -14.93 19.03 1.70
CA ASP A 305 -15.28 17.95 2.64
C ASP A 305 -16.23 16.88 2.05
N THR A 306 -16.56 17.00 0.76
CA THR A 306 -17.54 16.16 0.08
C THR A 306 -17.01 15.73 -1.28
N ASP A 307 -17.17 14.44 -1.62
CA ASP A 307 -16.77 13.91 -2.94
C ASP A 307 -17.59 14.57 -4.06
N GLU A 308 -16.92 15.06 -5.11
CA GLU A 308 -17.58 15.79 -6.21
C GLU A 308 -18.02 14.88 -7.37
N GLY A 309 -17.47 13.66 -7.40
CA GLY A 309 -17.68 12.68 -8.45
C GLY A 309 -19.12 12.14 -8.53
N PRO A 310 -19.78 11.78 -7.41
CA PRO A 310 -21.15 11.27 -7.42
C PRO A 310 -22.12 12.27 -8.05
N ARG A 311 -23.03 11.77 -8.89
CA ARG A 311 -24.02 12.57 -9.63
C ARG A 311 -25.40 11.95 -9.47
N ALA A 312 -26.38 12.77 -9.12
CA ALA A 312 -27.75 12.32 -8.93
C ALA A 312 -28.39 11.89 -10.26
N GLY A 313 -29.22 10.85 -10.22
CA GLY A 313 -30.08 10.46 -11.33
C GLY A 313 -29.37 9.86 -12.55
N VAL A 314 -28.12 9.36 -12.40
CA VAL A 314 -27.43 8.65 -13.49
C VAL A 314 -28.14 7.32 -13.78
N THR A 315 -28.49 7.09 -15.04
CA THR A 315 -29.15 5.85 -15.50
C THR A 315 -28.37 5.20 -16.64
N ALA A 316 -28.50 3.88 -16.81
CA ALA A 316 -27.89 3.17 -17.93
C ALA A 316 -28.29 3.78 -19.30
N ALA A 317 -29.55 4.17 -19.46
CA ALA A 317 -30.04 4.84 -20.66
C ALA A 317 -29.37 6.21 -20.91
N SER A 318 -29.07 6.97 -19.85
CA SER A 318 -28.32 8.23 -19.98
C SER A 318 -26.86 8.00 -20.36
N LEU A 319 -26.24 6.92 -19.85
CA LEU A 319 -24.86 6.55 -20.14
C LEU A 319 -24.69 6.00 -21.56
N GLY A 320 -25.67 5.26 -22.07
CA GLY A 320 -25.66 4.72 -23.43
C GLY A 320 -25.62 5.77 -24.54
N LYS A 321 -25.96 7.04 -24.22
CA LYS A 321 -25.84 8.17 -25.15
C LYS A 321 -24.42 8.70 -25.31
N LEU A 322 -23.50 8.31 -24.43
CA LEU A 322 -22.12 8.80 -24.43
C LEU A 322 -21.32 8.12 -25.53
N LYS A 323 -20.51 8.93 -26.23
CA LYS A 323 -19.62 8.46 -27.29
C LYS A 323 -18.44 7.69 -26.70
N PRO A 324 -17.95 6.64 -27.38
CA PRO A 324 -16.71 5.96 -27.01
C PRO A 324 -15.54 6.95 -26.90
N ALA A 325 -14.66 6.74 -25.92
CA ALA A 325 -13.57 7.66 -25.59
C ALA A 325 -12.22 7.26 -26.20
N PHE A 326 -11.99 5.98 -26.51
CA PHE A 326 -10.67 5.46 -26.90
C PHE A 326 -10.63 4.81 -28.28
N LYS A 327 -11.71 4.15 -28.70
CA LYS A 327 -11.83 3.48 -30.00
C LYS A 327 -13.17 3.86 -30.63
N LYS A 328 -13.22 4.11 -31.95
CA LYS A 328 -14.42 4.66 -32.64
C LYS A 328 -15.67 3.79 -32.46
N ASP A 329 -15.49 2.48 -32.54
CA ASP A 329 -16.47 1.40 -32.34
C ASP A 329 -16.34 0.76 -30.95
N GLY A 330 -15.62 1.41 -30.03
CA GLY A 330 -15.39 0.93 -28.68
C GLY A 330 -16.62 1.02 -27.77
N THR A 331 -16.51 0.40 -26.61
CA THR A 331 -17.56 0.38 -25.58
C THR A 331 -17.21 1.26 -24.37
N THR A 332 -15.95 1.64 -24.23
CA THR A 332 -15.47 2.44 -23.10
C THR A 332 -15.72 3.92 -23.34
N HIS A 333 -16.32 4.62 -22.37
CA HIS A 333 -16.56 6.07 -22.40
C HIS A 333 -16.43 6.68 -21.00
N ALA A 334 -16.47 8.01 -20.91
CA ALA A 334 -16.27 8.76 -19.66
C ALA A 334 -17.30 8.47 -18.54
N GLY A 335 -18.38 7.74 -18.83
CA GLY A 335 -19.41 7.38 -17.86
C GLY A 335 -19.28 5.96 -17.32
N ASN A 336 -18.47 5.11 -17.97
CA ASN A 336 -18.16 3.75 -17.54
C ASN A 336 -16.65 3.53 -17.30
N ALA A 337 -15.91 4.63 -17.19
CA ALA A 337 -14.52 4.70 -16.76
C ALA A 337 -14.42 5.48 -15.45
N SER A 338 -13.38 5.23 -14.66
CA SER A 338 -13.08 6.05 -13.49
C SER A 338 -12.83 7.51 -13.88
N GLN A 339 -13.29 8.43 -13.03
CA GLN A 339 -13.04 9.86 -13.25
C GLN A 339 -11.57 10.18 -12.97
N ILE A 340 -10.98 11.04 -13.81
CA ILE A 340 -9.72 11.72 -13.48
C ILE A 340 -9.99 12.58 -12.25
N SER A 341 -9.17 12.43 -11.22
CA SER A 341 -9.46 12.98 -9.90
C SER A 341 -8.21 13.35 -9.13
N ASP A 342 -8.40 14.22 -8.15
CA ASP A 342 -7.39 14.59 -7.16
C ASP A 342 -7.84 14.11 -5.79
N GLY A 343 -6.87 13.73 -4.95
CA GLY A 343 -7.15 13.34 -3.57
C GLY A 343 -6.00 12.61 -2.90
N ALA A 344 -6.16 12.34 -1.60
CA ALA A 344 -5.20 11.61 -0.78
C ALA A 344 -5.89 10.64 0.18
N GLY A 345 -5.15 9.61 0.61
CA GLY A 345 -5.53 8.65 1.65
C GLY A 345 -4.35 8.34 2.56
N ALA A 346 -4.59 8.10 3.84
CA ALA A 346 -3.57 7.82 4.85
C ALA A 346 -4.05 6.78 5.86
N VAL A 347 -3.13 5.90 6.27
CA VAL A 347 -3.35 4.77 7.17
C VAL A 347 -2.20 4.74 8.17
N LEU A 348 -2.51 4.86 9.46
CA LEU A 348 -1.54 4.73 10.54
C LEU A 348 -1.55 3.28 11.04
N LEU A 349 -0.41 2.60 10.88
CA LEU A 349 -0.22 1.20 11.26
C LEU A 349 0.77 1.08 12.41
N MET A 350 0.56 0.08 13.27
CA MET A 350 1.47 -0.24 14.35
C MET A 350 1.36 -1.70 14.78
N ARG A 351 2.36 -2.19 15.51
CA ARG A 351 2.28 -3.49 16.19
C ARG A 351 1.21 -3.44 17.28
N ARG A 352 0.38 -4.48 17.40
CA ARG A 352 -0.72 -4.53 18.39
C ARG A 352 -0.24 -4.32 19.82
N SER A 353 0.91 -4.90 20.19
CA SER A 353 1.49 -4.74 21.53
C SER A 353 1.82 -3.29 21.85
N LEU A 354 2.32 -2.52 20.87
CA LEU A 354 2.56 -1.08 21.02
C LEU A 354 1.23 -0.32 21.14
N ALA A 355 0.26 -0.60 20.25
CA ALA A 355 -1.07 0.01 20.33
C ALA A 355 -1.72 -0.18 21.70
N THR A 356 -1.61 -1.40 22.24
CA THR A 356 -2.14 -1.78 23.55
C THR A 356 -1.41 -1.04 24.67
N LYS A 357 -0.07 -1.01 24.63
CA LYS A 357 0.77 -0.28 25.61
C LYS A 357 0.43 1.21 25.65
N LEU A 358 0.13 1.81 24.49
CA LEU A 358 -0.24 3.21 24.36
C LEU A 358 -1.74 3.48 24.63
N GLY A 359 -2.54 2.45 24.89
CA GLY A 359 -3.98 2.59 25.13
C GLY A 359 -4.75 3.14 23.92
N LEU A 360 -4.28 2.83 22.70
CA LEU A 360 -4.87 3.30 21.45
C LEU A 360 -6.00 2.40 20.99
N ARG A 361 -7.02 3.02 20.38
CA ARG A 361 -8.08 2.29 19.68
C ARG A 361 -7.52 1.63 18.43
N VAL A 362 -7.79 0.33 18.29
CA VAL A 362 -7.58 -0.38 17.02
C VAL A 362 -8.86 -0.34 16.18
N VAL A 363 -8.74 0.04 14.92
CA VAL A 363 -9.84 0.14 13.94
C VAL A 363 -9.96 -1.15 13.12
N GLY A 364 -8.84 -1.82 12.87
CA GLY A 364 -8.76 -3.01 12.04
C GLY A 364 -7.39 -3.66 12.14
N LYS A 365 -7.26 -4.83 11.53
CA LYS A 365 -6.03 -5.59 11.41
C LYS A 365 -5.69 -5.79 9.93
N TYR A 366 -4.42 -5.58 9.60
CA TYR A 366 -3.82 -6.01 8.35
C TYR A 366 -3.49 -7.51 8.41
N VAL A 367 -3.86 -8.27 7.38
CA VAL A 367 -3.58 -9.72 7.31
C VAL A 367 -2.50 -10.02 6.28
N ALA A 368 -2.74 -9.66 5.02
CA ALA A 368 -1.83 -9.99 3.92
C ALA A 368 -2.07 -9.06 2.73
N THR A 369 -1.05 -8.89 1.89
CA THR A 369 -1.14 -8.27 0.56
C THR A 369 -0.41 -9.16 -0.44
N SER A 370 -0.98 -9.31 -1.62
CA SER A 370 -0.30 -9.90 -2.78
C SER A 370 -0.32 -8.95 -3.97
N ALA A 371 0.73 -9.03 -4.79
CA ALA A 371 0.77 -8.45 -6.12
C ALA A 371 1.21 -9.51 -7.11
N VAL A 372 0.55 -9.57 -8.26
CA VAL A 372 0.79 -10.56 -9.32
C VAL A 372 0.94 -9.87 -10.68
N GLY A 373 1.70 -10.46 -11.59
CA GLY A 373 1.81 -10.03 -12.98
C GLY A 373 0.74 -10.66 -13.87
N VAL A 374 0.25 -9.91 -14.85
CA VAL A 374 -0.70 -10.35 -15.89
C VAL A 374 -0.32 -9.70 -17.23
N PRO A 375 -0.86 -10.14 -18.38
CA PRO A 375 -0.51 -9.50 -19.66
C PRO A 375 -0.86 -8.00 -19.69
N PRO A 376 0.07 -7.09 -20.07
CA PRO A 376 -0.17 -5.64 -20.05
C PRO A 376 -1.34 -5.17 -20.91
N GLU A 377 -1.58 -5.83 -22.04
CA GLU A 377 -2.64 -5.52 -23.00
C GLU A 377 -4.07 -5.75 -22.45
N ILE A 378 -4.19 -6.50 -21.35
CA ILE A 378 -5.45 -6.78 -20.64
C ILE A 378 -5.27 -6.59 -19.13
N MET A 379 -4.46 -5.62 -18.72
CA MET A 379 -4.09 -5.39 -17.31
C MET A 379 -5.29 -5.34 -16.33
N GLY A 380 -6.48 -4.97 -16.84
CA GLY A 380 -7.74 -4.96 -16.10
C GLY A 380 -8.08 -6.29 -15.40
N VAL A 381 -7.56 -7.43 -15.87
CA VAL A 381 -7.81 -8.74 -15.23
C VAL A 381 -7.06 -8.93 -13.91
N GLY A 382 -6.16 -8.02 -13.52
CA GLY A 382 -5.30 -8.14 -12.34
C GLY A 382 -6.01 -8.64 -11.06
N PRO A 383 -7.14 -8.06 -10.61
CA PRO A 383 -7.87 -8.50 -9.42
C PRO A 383 -8.30 -9.97 -9.47
N ALA A 384 -8.67 -10.48 -10.65
CA ALA A 384 -9.08 -11.87 -10.84
C ALA A 384 -7.97 -12.87 -10.47
N TYR A 385 -6.71 -12.45 -10.46
CA TYR A 385 -5.56 -13.27 -10.07
C TYR A 385 -4.99 -12.89 -8.70
N ALA A 386 -5.00 -11.59 -8.35
CA ALA A 386 -4.48 -11.12 -7.08
C ALA A 386 -5.36 -11.54 -5.89
N ILE A 387 -6.69 -11.52 -6.05
CA ILE A 387 -7.63 -11.87 -4.98
C ILE A 387 -7.48 -13.34 -4.59
N PRO A 388 -7.54 -14.34 -5.50
CA PRO A 388 -7.32 -15.74 -5.12
C PRO A 388 -5.96 -15.96 -4.45
N HIS A 389 -4.91 -15.27 -4.91
CA HIS A 389 -3.58 -15.40 -4.35
C HIS A 389 -3.50 -14.90 -2.90
N VAL A 390 -4.07 -13.73 -2.59
CA VAL A 390 -4.03 -13.20 -1.21
C VAL A 390 -4.97 -13.98 -0.28
N LEU A 391 -6.11 -14.47 -0.79
CA LEU A 391 -7.02 -15.32 -0.02
C LEU A 391 -6.37 -16.65 0.35
N ALA A 392 -5.65 -17.28 -0.59
CA ALA A 392 -4.87 -18.48 -0.33
C ALA A 392 -3.76 -18.24 0.72
N GLN A 393 -3.04 -17.11 0.65
CA GLN A 393 -2.06 -16.73 1.66
C GLN A 393 -2.69 -16.54 3.06
N ALA A 394 -3.89 -15.97 3.12
CA ALA A 394 -4.65 -15.80 4.35
C ALA A 394 -5.40 -17.08 4.79
N GLY A 395 -5.34 -18.16 4.01
CA GLY A 395 -6.01 -19.43 4.29
C GLY A 395 -7.54 -19.36 4.24
N ILE A 396 -8.13 -18.39 3.53
CA ILE A 396 -9.57 -18.14 3.45
C ILE A 396 -10.10 -18.25 2.01
N SER A 397 -11.42 -18.21 1.87
CA SER A 397 -12.13 -18.23 0.58
C SER A 397 -12.91 -16.94 0.34
N THR A 398 -13.44 -16.76 -0.87
CA THR A 398 -14.33 -15.61 -1.18
C THR A 398 -15.61 -15.61 -0.35
N SER A 399 -16.06 -16.77 0.14
CA SER A 399 -17.26 -16.90 0.97
C SER A 399 -17.09 -16.31 2.38
N ASP A 400 -15.85 -16.25 2.88
CA ASP A 400 -15.50 -15.67 4.18
C ASP A 400 -15.48 -14.14 4.18
N VAL A 401 -15.44 -13.53 2.98
CA VAL A 401 -15.31 -12.08 2.81
C VAL A 401 -16.69 -11.42 2.82
N ALA A 402 -16.83 -10.39 3.65
CA ALA A 402 -18.06 -9.61 3.78
C ALA A 402 -18.14 -8.49 2.73
N VAL A 403 -17.01 -7.82 2.45
CA VAL A 403 -16.95 -6.68 1.54
C VAL A 403 -15.71 -6.76 0.65
N PHE A 404 -15.90 -6.47 -0.64
CA PHE A 404 -14.84 -6.31 -1.62
C PHE A 404 -14.83 -4.87 -2.12
N GLU A 405 -13.75 -4.15 -1.87
CA GLU A 405 -13.44 -2.86 -2.50
C GLU A 405 -12.54 -3.10 -3.73
N ILE A 406 -13.15 -3.38 -4.88
CA ILE A 406 -12.45 -3.59 -6.15
C ILE A 406 -12.48 -2.29 -6.94
N ASN A 407 -11.30 -1.74 -7.24
CA ASN A 407 -11.19 -0.48 -7.96
C ASN A 407 -11.86 -0.56 -9.34
N GLU A 408 -12.73 0.41 -9.62
CA GLU A 408 -13.50 0.49 -10.85
C GLU A 408 -12.77 1.38 -11.86
N ALA A 409 -11.54 1.02 -12.25
CA ALA A 409 -10.80 1.76 -13.28
C ALA A 409 -11.64 1.90 -14.57
N PHE A 410 -12.30 0.80 -14.93
CA PHE A 410 -13.31 0.74 -15.97
C PHE A 410 -14.37 -0.31 -15.61
N ALA A 411 -15.57 -0.19 -16.18
CA ALA A 411 -16.67 -1.11 -15.92
C ALA A 411 -16.40 -2.52 -16.46
N ALA A 412 -15.83 -2.66 -17.67
CA ALA A 412 -15.59 -3.98 -18.26
C ALA A 412 -14.63 -4.83 -17.42
N GLN A 413 -13.47 -4.26 -17.02
CA GLN A 413 -12.54 -4.99 -16.15
C GLN A 413 -13.13 -5.34 -14.78
N ALA A 414 -13.95 -4.45 -14.19
CA ALA A 414 -14.56 -4.69 -12.89
C ALA A 414 -15.57 -5.84 -13.00
N LEU A 415 -16.46 -5.80 -13.99
CA LEU A 415 -17.42 -6.87 -14.28
C LEU A 415 -16.71 -8.20 -14.55
N PHE A 416 -15.68 -8.19 -15.39
CA PHE A 416 -14.86 -9.38 -15.64
C PHE A 416 -14.38 -10.01 -14.33
N CYS A 417 -13.73 -9.22 -13.47
CA CYS A 417 -13.16 -9.75 -12.24
C CYS A 417 -14.23 -10.29 -11.29
N ILE A 418 -15.35 -9.59 -11.15
CA ILE A 418 -16.47 -9.99 -10.30
C ILE A 418 -17.07 -11.32 -10.78
N GLU A 419 -17.31 -11.45 -12.08
CA GLU A 419 -17.94 -12.63 -12.68
C GLU A 419 -16.98 -13.83 -12.71
N HIS A 420 -15.72 -13.59 -13.06
CA HIS A 420 -14.68 -14.62 -13.07
C HIS A 420 -14.45 -15.23 -11.68
N LEU A 421 -14.53 -14.41 -10.63
CA LEU A 421 -14.37 -14.84 -9.24
C LEU A 421 -15.67 -15.35 -8.60
N GLY A 422 -16.81 -15.27 -9.30
CA GLY A 422 -18.13 -15.64 -8.77
C GLY A 422 -18.54 -14.83 -7.55
N LEU A 423 -18.17 -13.54 -7.49
CA LEU A 423 -18.47 -12.69 -6.33
C LEU A 423 -19.94 -12.25 -6.33
N ASP A 424 -20.52 -12.18 -5.14
CA ASP A 424 -21.81 -11.53 -4.94
C ASP A 424 -21.67 -10.02 -5.22
N LYS A 425 -22.37 -9.53 -6.25
CA LYS A 425 -22.38 -8.12 -6.66
C LYS A 425 -22.80 -7.19 -5.53
N ALA A 426 -23.61 -7.64 -4.56
CA ALA A 426 -24.02 -6.86 -3.41
C ALA A 426 -22.87 -6.60 -2.41
N LYS A 427 -21.84 -7.46 -2.38
CA LYS A 427 -20.66 -7.30 -1.53
C LYS A 427 -19.58 -6.41 -2.16
N VAL A 428 -19.71 -6.03 -3.43
CA VAL A 428 -18.68 -5.29 -4.16
C VAL A 428 -19.00 -3.79 -4.17
N ASN A 429 -18.09 -2.99 -3.62
CA ASN A 429 -18.16 -1.53 -3.52
C ASN A 429 -19.55 -1.07 -3.02
N PRO A 430 -20.02 -1.47 -1.83
CA PRO A 430 -21.41 -1.25 -1.42
C PRO A 430 -21.76 0.25 -1.28
N ARG A 431 -20.77 1.13 -1.12
CA ARG A 431 -20.93 2.60 -1.16
C ARG A 431 -20.56 3.23 -2.51
N GLY A 432 -20.42 2.44 -3.57
CA GLY A 432 -19.99 2.89 -4.89
C GLY A 432 -18.47 2.96 -5.02
N GLY A 433 -17.96 2.83 -6.25
CA GLY A 433 -16.53 2.77 -6.52
C GLY A 433 -16.03 3.93 -7.37
N ALA A 434 -14.88 3.73 -8.01
CA ALA A 434 -14.12 4.80 -8.67
C ALA A 434 -14.77 5.39 -9.94
N ILE A 435 -15.76 4.71 -10.55
CA ILE A 435 -16.57 5.31 -11.63
C ILE A 435 -17.36 6.50 -11.06
N ALA A 436 -17.89 6.36 -9.85
CA ALA A 436 -18.63 7.42 -9.19
C ALA A 436 -17.73 8.35 -8.37
N LEU A 437 -16.83 7.82 -7.56
CA LEU A 437 -16.01 8.57 -6.60
C LEU A 437 -14.76 9.21 -7.23
N GLY A 438 -14.25 8.64 -8.32
CA GLY A 438 -12.98 9.03 -8.93
C GLY A 438 -11.79 8.14 -8.56
N HIS A 439 -10.72 8.25 -9.35
CA HIS A 439 -9.49 7.45 -9.22
C HIS A 439 -8.23 8.33 -9.24
N PRO A 440 -7.92 9.06 -8.15
CA PRO A 440 -6.58 9.61 -7.99
C PRO A 440 -5.61 8.44 -7.82
N LEU A 441 -4.76 8.22 -8.82
CA LEU A 441 -4.02 6.97 -9.04
C LEU A 441 -3.30 6.50 -7.77
N GLY A 442 -2.32 7.26 -7.28
CA GLY A 442 -1.55 6.91 -6.10
C GLY A 442 -2.36 6.82 -4.80
N ALA A 443 -3.43 7.60 -4.67
CA ALA A 443 -4.24 7.67 -3.45
C ALA A 443 -5.23 6.51 -3.28
N THR A 444 -5.67 5.90 -4.38
CA THR A 444 -6.84 5.01 -4.37
C THR A 444 -6.66 3.79 -3.46
N GLY A 445 -5.49 3.16 -3.45
CA GLY A 445 -5.24 2.01 -2.58
C GLY A 445 -5.41 2.33 -1.10
N ALA A 446 -4.89 3.47 -0.64
CA ALA A 446 -5.05 3.93 0.75
C ALA A 446 -6.48 4.43 1.04
N ARG A 447 -7.11 5.09 0.05
CA ARG A 447 -8.52 5.52 0.10
C ARG A 447 -9.45 4.34 0.36
N GLN A 448 -9.29 3.25 -0.38
CA GLN A 448 -10.10 2.04 -0.22
C GLN A 448 -9.93 1.41 1.16
N VAL A 449 -8.73 1.47 1.76
CA VAL A 449 -8.53 1.03 3.15
C VAL A 449 -9.35 1.90 4.11
N ALA A 450 -9.39 3.22 3.92
CA ALA A 450 -10.22 4.10 4.75
C ALA A 450 -11.72 3.75 4.63
N THR A 451 -12.21 3.53 3.40
CA THR A 451 -13.60 3.18 3.08
C THR A 451 -13.99 1.82 3.65
N ILE A 452 -13.22 0.76 3.35
CA ILE A 452 -13.58 -0.60 3.78
C ILE A 452 -13.62 -0.74 5.30
N MET A 453 -12.79 0.04 6.02
CA MET A 453 -12.83 0.08 7.48
C MET A 453 -14.14 0.67 8.06
N ARG A 454 -14.92 1.42 7.28
CA ARG A 454 -16.26 1.93 7.69
C ARG A 454 -17.40 1.06 7.18
N GLU A 455 -17.15 0.22 6.19
CA GLU A 455 -18.14 -0.71 5.63
C GLU A 455 -18.25 -2.00 6.43
N LEU A 456 -17.13 -2.48 6.97
CA LEU A 456 -17.10 -3.69 7.77
C LEU A 456 -17.61 -3.47 9.20
N LYS A 457 -18.36 -4.45 9.70
CA LYS A 457 -18.66 -4.64 11.13
C LYS A 457 -17.54 -5.42 11.81
N THR A 458 -17.45 -5.32 13.13
CA THR A 458 -16.53 -6.11 13.95
C THR A 458 -16.42 -7.56 13.49
N GLY A 459 -15.20 -8.06 13.34
CA GLY A 459 -14.93 -9.46 13.02
C GLY A 459 -15.21 -9.84 11.57
N GLU A 460 -15.74 -8.92 10.74
CA GLU A 460 -15.88 -9.12 9.31
C GLU A 460 -14.53 -8.97 8.60
N ILE A 461 -14.39 -9.73 7.52
CA ILE A 461 -13.21 -9.73 6.66
C ILE A 461 -13.53 -8.89 5.42
N GLY A 462 -12.62 -7.99 5.05
CA GLY A 462 -12.72 -7.22 3.82
C GLY A 462 -11.50 -7.42 2.93
N VAL A 463 -11.70 -7.26 1.63
CA VAL A 463 -10.65 -7.30 0.63
C VAL A 463 -10.65 -6.01 -0.17
N THR A 464 -9.49 -5.37 -0.30
CA THR A 464 -9.28 -4.31 -1.31
C THR A 464 -8.50 -4.89 -2.47
N SER A 465 -8.79 -4.47 -3.70
CA SER A 465 -8.04 -4.90 -4.88
C SER A 465 -8.13 -3.91 -6.04
N MET A 466 -7.12 -3.90 -6.91
CA MET A 466 -7.11 -3.10 -8.13
C MET A 466 -6.29 -3.76 -9.24
N CYS A 467 -6.70 -3.48 -10.48
CA CYS A 467 -5.85 -3.64 -11.65
C CYS A 467 -4.75 -2.57 -11.62
N ILE A 468 -3.64 -2.84 -12.30
CA ILE A 468 -2.46 -1.99 -12.29
C ILE A 468 -1.95 -1.88 -13.72
N GLY A 469 -1.81 -0.64 -14.20
CA GLY A 469 -1.19 -0.36 -15.50
C GLY A 469 0.15 -1.08 -15.66
N THR A 470 0.52 -1.38 -16.91
CA THR A 470 1.65 -2.25 -17.29
C THR A 470 1.50 -3.74 -16.93
N GLY A 471 0.31 -4.19 -16.49
CA GLY A 471 -0.01 -5.62 -16.41
C GLY A 471 0.24 -6.23 -15.03
N MET A 472 -0.42 -5.71 -14.01
CA MET A 472 -0.39 -6.33 -12.68
C MET A 472 -1.78 -6.26 -12.01
N GLY A 473 -1.92 -7.00 -10.91
CA GLY A 473 -3.01 -6.83 -9.94
C GLY A 473 -2.46 -6.84 -8.52
N ALA A 474 -3.11 -6.13 -7.61
CA ALA A 474 -2.82 -6.24 -6.17
C ALA A 474 -4.11 -6.44 -5.39
N ALA A 475 -4.01 -7.16 -4.26
CA ALA A 475 -5.12 -7.37 -3.35
C ALA A 475 -4.60 -7.46 -1.90
N ALA A 476 -5.37 -6.96 -0.94
CA ALA A 476 -5.06 -7.04 0.48
C ALA A 476 -6.27 -7.47 1.30
N VAL A 477 -6.01 -8.22 2.37
CA VAL A 477 -7.01 -8.74 3.31
C VAL A 477 -6.91 -7.98 4.62
N PHE A 478 -8.06 -7.56 5.14
CA PHE A 478 -8.20 -6.88 6.42
C PHE A 478 -9.29 -7.54 7.26
N VAL A 479 -9.15 -7.44 8.58
CA VAL A 479 -10.22 -7.81 9.53
C VAL A 479 -10.60 -6.58 10.31
N LYS A 480 -11.91 -6.30 10.41
CA LYS A 480 -12.40 -5.23 11.28
C LYS A 480 -12.23 -5.63 12.73
N ASP A 481 -11.57 -4.77 13.50
CA ASP A 481 -11.31 -5.02 14.92
C ASP A 481 -12.36 -4.35 15.79
N ASP A 482 -12.50 -4.86 17.01
CA ASP A 482 -13.24 -4.25 18.10
C ASP A 482 -12.41 -3.17 18.78
N PHE A 483 -13.11 -2.18 19.33
CA PHE A 483 -12.50 -1.31 20.32
C PHE A 483 -11.97 -2.13 21.50
N TYR A 484 -10.65 -2.19 21.64
CA TYR A 484 -10.02 -2.57 22.89
C TYR A 484 -10.05 -1.36 23.82
N VAL A 485 -10.95 -1.36 24.80
CA VAL A 485 -10.72 -0.62 26.05
C VAL A 485 -10.12 -1.64 27.01
N TYR A 486 -8.87 -1.44 27.39
CA TYR A 486 -8.23 -2.25 28.42
C TYR A 486 -9.03 -2.12 29.72
N ARG A 487 -9.85 -3.14 30.01
CA ARG A 487 -10.40 -3.34 31.35
C ARG A 487 -9.32 -4.08 32.13
N ASP A 488 -8.61 -3.34 32.97
CA ASP A 488 -7.73 -3.96 33.95
C ASP A 488 -8.59 -4.90 34.82
N ARG A 489 -8.04 -6.07 35.16
CA ARG A 489 -8.73 -7.11 35.95
C ARG A 489 -9.06 -6.68 37.39
N TYR A 490 -8.82 -5.42 37.74
CA TYR A 490 -9.24 -4.76 38.97
C TYR A 490 -10.02 -3.50 38.58
N GLY A 491 -11.35 -3.58 38.71
CA GLY A 491 -12.27 -2.65 38.09
C GLY A 491 -12.07 -1.17 38.43
N CYS A 492 -12.20 -0.33 37.42
CA CYS A 492 -12.98 0.90 37.54
C CYS A 492 -13.57 1.26 36.17
N CYS A 493 -14.90 1.38 36.12
CA CYS A 493 -15.65 1.71 34.93
C CYS A 493 -15.72 3.24 34.81
N CYS A 494 -14.72 3.87 34.20
CA CYS A 494 -14.79 5.28 33.83
C CYS A 494 -14.92 5.42 32.32
N CYS A 495 -16.16 5.36 31.84
CA CYS A 495 -16.72 6.18 30.75
C CYS A 495 -18.19 5.76 30.52
N PHE A 496 -19.10 6.44 31.19
CA PHE A 496 -20.53 6.40 30.91
C PHE A 496 -20.87 7.37 29.76
N CYS A 497 -21.67 6.88 28.82
CA CYS A 497 -22.67 7.53 27.96
C CYS A 497 -22.50 9.00 27.51
N GLN A 498 -22.51 9.23 26.19
CA GLN A 498 -23.43 10.12 25.45
C GLN A 498 -23.47 9.65 23.97
N GLY A 499 -24.58 9.48 23.26
CA GLY A 499 -25.98 9.65 23.59
C GLY A 499 -26.87 8.93 22.56
N VAL A 500 -27.89 8.23 23.06
CA VAL A 500 -29.15 7.98 22.35
C VAL A 500 -30.10 9.03 22.91
N GLY A 501 -30.79 9.77 22.06
CA GLY A 501 -31.72 10.80 22.50
C GLY A 501 -32.61 11.33 21.39
N ILE A 502 -33.83 10.78 21.39
CA ILE A 502 -35.13 11.30 20.90
C ILE A 502 -35.35 11.33 19.39
#